data_AF-C4FAT4-F1
#
_entry.id   AF-C4FAT4-F1
#
_cell.length_a   1.000
_cell.length_b   1.000
_cell.length_c   1.000
_cell.angle_alpha   90.00
_cell.angle_beta   90.00
_cell.angle_gamma   90.00
#
_symmetry.space_group_name_H-M   'P 1'
#
loop_
_entity.id
_entity.type
_entity.pdbx_description
1 polymer ?
#
loop_
_entity_poly.entity_id
_entity_poly.type
_entity_poly.pdbx_seq_one_letter_code
_entity_poly.pdbx_strand_id
1 'polypeptide(L)'
;MAQSQNSSVYYTEKATSFHGMSTYGSVMLGNNAFEFYNERNPEDFIQIPWSEIDHVAASVLFGGKKISRFAIFVKGSESGFSFSTRDNKATLRAMREHVPEDKLLRSLSFFDVIKRGVLSLFRKNR
;
A
#
# COMPACT_ATOMS: atom_id res chain seq x y z
N MET A 1 18.97 -10.16 11.61
CA MET A 1 19.21 -9.92 10.16
C MET A 1 17.94 -10.33 9.48
N ALA A 2 17.11 -9.38 9.07
CA ALA A 2 15.90 -9.66 8.32
C ALA A 2 16.26 -10.39 7.01
N GLN A 3 15.65 -11.55 6.78
CA GLN A 3 15.86 -12.35 5.58
C GLN A 3 14.68 -12.15 4.64
N SER A 4 14.96 -11.84 3.37
CA SER A 4 13.93 -11.73 2.32
C SER A 4 13.30 -13.09 2.04
N GLN A 5 11.99 -13.10 1.83
CA GLN A 5 11.26 -14.27 1.30
C GLN A 5 11.43 -14.39 -0.21
N ASN A 6 11.83 -13.31 -0.88
CA ASN A 6 12.10 -13.32 -2.32
C ASN A 6 13.47 -13.93 -2.60
N SER A 7 13.51 -14.88 -3.53
CA SER A 7 14.78 -15.40 -4.08
C SER A 7 15.24 -14.60 -5.29
N SER A 8 14.36 -13.80 -5.89
CA SER A 8 14.67 -12.81 -6.92
C SER A 8 13.78 -11.59 -6.79
N VAL A 9 14.35 -10.41 -7.03
CA VAL A 9 13.66 -9.11 -6.90
C VAL A 9 13.71 -8.43 -8.25
N TYR A 10 12.55 -8.04 -8.77
CA TYR A 10 12.42 -7.46 -10.11
C TYR A 10 12.03 -5.98 -10.07
N TYR A 11 11.56 -5.47 -8.94
CA TYR A 11 11.23 -4.06 -8.77
C TYR A 11 11.50 -3.57 -7.35
N THR A 12 12.15 -2.41 -7.23
CA THR A 12 12.45 -1.76 -5.96
C THR A 12 12.18 -0.27 -6.08
N GLU A 13 11.56 0.33 -5.06
CA GLU A 13 11.28 1.78 -5.05
C GLU A 13 11.32 2.34 -3.62
N LYS A 14 11.74 3.59 -3.47
CA LYS A 14 11.69 4.27 -2.17
C LYS A 14 10.23 4.51 -1.76
N ALA A 15 9.94 4.25 -0.49
CA ALA A 15 8.58 4.23 0.01
C ALA A 15 8.46 4.77 1.44
N THR A 16 7.23 5.13 1.79
CA THR A 16 6.80 5.38 3.15
C THR A 16 5.76 4.32 3.53
N SER A 17 5.99 3.62 4.64
CA SER A 17 4.98 2.81 5.31
C SER A 17 4.19 3.68 6.28
N PHE A 18 2.87 3.51 6.31
CA PHE A 18 1.97 4.16 7.27
C PHE A 18 1.46 3.17 8.33
N HIS A 19 2.11 2.03 8.50
CA HIS A 19 1.78 1.07 9.55
C HIS A 19 2.29 1.57 10.90
N GLY A 20 1.36 1.98 11.78
CA GLY A 20 1.71 2.66 13.02
C GLY A 20 2.24 4.07 12.77
N MET A 21 3.51 4.33 13.08
CA MET A 21 4.17 5.60 12.75
C MET A 21 4.65 5.60 11.30
N SER A 22 4.64 6.76 10.66
CA SER A 22 5.15 6.86 9.27
C SER A 22 6.65 6.63 9.24
N THR A 23 7.08 5.57 8.55
CA THR A 23 8.50 5.21 8.41
C THR A 23 8.93 5.24 6.95
N TYR A 24 10.16 5.70 6.72
CA TYR A 24 10.77 5.69 5.38
C TYR A 24 11.54 4.39 5.17
N GLY A 25 11.52 3.90 3.94
CA GLY A 25 12.13 2.66 3.58
C GLY A 25 12.14 2.43 2.08
N SER A 26 12.25 1.17 1.70
CA SER A 26 12.14 0.76 0.31
C SER A 26 11.17 -0.42 0.21
N VAL A 27 10.32 -0.40 -0.80
CA VAL A 27 9.55 -1.58 -1.19
C VAL A 27 10.37 -2.42 -2.15
N MET A 28 10.22 -3.74 -2.05
CA MET A 28 10.85 -4.73 -2.91
C MET A 28 9.79 -5.73 -3.34
N LEU A 29 9.61 -5.85 -4.65
CA LEU A 29 8.68 -6.78 -5.27
C LEU A 29 9.52 -7.87 -5.93
N GLY A 30 9.33 -9.10 -5.47
CA GLY A 30 10.03 -10.25 -6.00
C GLY A 30 9.07 -11.40 -6.27
N ASN A 31 9.62 -12.57 -6.55
CA ASN A 31 8.84 -13.72 -7.01
C ASN A 31 7.85 -14.28 -5.97
N ASN A 32 8.03 -14.01 -4.67
CA ASN A 32 7.25 -14.64 -3.59
C ASN A 32 6.41 -13.65 -2.78
N ALA A 33 6.88 -12.42 -2.60
CA ALA A 33 6.27 -11.45 -1.70
C ALA A 33 6.43 -10.00 -2.16
N PHE A 34 5.48 -9.17 -1.73
CA PHE A 34 5.68 -7.74 -1.55
C PHE A 34 6.39 -7.51 -0.21
N GLU A 35 7.49 -6.80 -0.22
CA GLU A 35 8.27 -6.52 0.98
C GLU A 35 8.52 -5.03 1.16
N PHE A 36 8.63 -4.58 2.40
CA PHE A 36 9.06 -3.25 2.78
C PHE A 36 10.11 -3.37 3.88
N TYR A 37 11.23 -2.65 3.72
CA TYR A 37 12.30 -2.57 4.70
C TYR A 37 12.50 -1.13 5.15
N ASN A 38 12.40 -0.90 6.46
CA ASN A 38 12.66 0.40 7.06
C ASN A 38 14.15 0.77 6.91
N GLU A 39 14.41 1.99 6.44
CA GLU A 39 15.77 2.50 6.20
C GLU A 39 16.57 2.70 7.49
N ARG A 40 15.90 2.97 8.62
CA ARG A 40 16.55 3.20 9.93
C ARG A 40 16.81 1.91 10.69
N ASN A 41 15.92 0.92 10.55
CA ASN A 41 16.03 -0.36 11.23
C ASN A 41 15.57 -1.48 10.29
N PRO A 42 16.49 -2.19 9.63
CA PRO A 42 16.13 -3.28 8.72
C PRO A 42 15.39 -4.45 9.38
N GLU A 43 15.43 -4.59 10.71
CA GLU A 43 14.64 -5.59 11.46
C GLU A 43 13.17 -5.15 11.64
N ASP A 44 12.85 -3.89 11.35
CA ASP A 44 11.47 -3.39 11.22
C ASP A 44 11.06 -3.46 9.74
N PHE A 45 10.45 -4.58 9.37
CA PHE A 45 10.08 -4.89 8.00
C PHE A 45 8.65 -5.44 7.92
N ILE A 46 8.08 -5.35 6.73
CA ILE A 46 6.79 -5.93 6.40
C ILE A 46 7.01 -6.84 5.20
N GLN A 47 6.60 -8.09 5.29
CA GLN A 47 6.63 -9.05 4.19
C GLN A 47 5.23 -9.63 4.01
N ILE A 48 4.67 -9.49 2.82
CA ILE A 48 3.33 -9.94 2.48
C ILE A 48 3.47 -10.90 1.30
N PRO A 49 3.40 -12.22 1.52
CA PRO A 49 3.40 -13.19 0.44
C PRO A 49 2.27 -12.90 -0.55
N TRP A 50 2.52 -13.07 -1.85
CA TRP A 50 1.49 -12.83 -2.87
C TRP A 50 0.22 -13.66 -2.64
N SER A 51 0.38 -14.89 -2.12
CA SER A 51 -0.73 -15.79 -1.79
C SER A 51 -1.64 -15.26 -0.68
N GLU A 52 -1.14 -14.40 0.19
CA GLU A 52 -1.86 -13.86 1.34
C GLU A 52 -2.60 -12.55 1.01
N ILE A 53 -2.30 -11.94 -0.14
CA ILE A 53 -3.01 -10.73 -0.58
C ILE A 53 -4.44 -11.09 -0.99
N ASP A 54 -5.40 -10.47 -0.29
CA ASP A 54 -6.81 -10.52 -0.66
C ASP A 54 -7.07 -9.55 -1.81
N HIS A 55 -6.78 -8.26 -1.60
CA HIS A 55 -6.89 -7.21 -2.61
C HIS A 55 -5.99 -6.00 -2.27
N VAL A 56 -5.80 -5.11 -3.23
CA VAL A 56 -5.06 -3.85 -3.08
C VAL A 56 -5.97 -2.70 -3.45
N ALA A 57 -6.06 -1.70 -2.58
CA ALA A 57 -6.88 -0.51 -2.80
C ALA A 57 -5.99 0.72 -3.02
N ALA A 58 -6.14 1.41 -4.15
CA ALA A 58 -5.38 2.63 -4.46
C ALA A 58 -6.22 3.89 -4.25
N SER A 59 -5.67 4.88 -3.53
CA SER A 59 -6.28 6.20 -3.35
C SER A 59 -5.98 7.10 -4.55
N VAL A 60 -7.00 7.38 -5.35
CA VAL A 60 -6.85 8.11 -6.62
C VAL A 60 -7.37 9.54 -6.46
N LEU A 61 -6.47 10.50 -6.57
CA LEU A 61 -6.74 11.93 -6.51
C LEU A 61 -6.95 12.53 -7.91
N PHE A 62 -7.44 13.78 -7.94
CA PHE A 62 -7.57 14.60 -9.15
C PHE A 62 -8.33 13.90 -10.30
N GLY A 63 -9.47 13.27 -9.97
CA GLY A 63 -10.34 12.65 -10.97
C GLY A 63 -9.79 11.38 -11.64
N GLY A 64 -8.64 10.85 -11.21
CA GLY A 64 -8.01 9.71 -11.91
C GLY A 64 -6.52 9.89 -12.18
N LYS A 65 -5.99 11.11 -12.05
CA LYS A 65 -4.68 11.47 -12.60
C LYS A 65 -3.50 11.08 -11.70
N LYS A 66 -3.70 10.97 -10.39
CA LYS A 66 -2.61 10.71 -9.44
C LYS A 66 -3.02 9.71 -8.37
N ILE A 67 -2.13 8.78 -8.04
CA ILE A 67 -2.28 7.86 -6.92
C ILE A 67 -1.44 8.38 -5.77
N SER A 68 -2.08 8.71 -4.65
CA SER A 68 -1.37 9.26 -3.48
C SER A 68 -0.83 8.17 -2.56
N ARG A 69 -1.59 7.09 -2.39
CA ARG A 69 -1.27 5.95 -1.53
C ARG A 69 -1.96 4.69 -2.07
N PHE A 70 -1.51 3.54 -1.63
CA PHE A 70 -2.22 2.27 -1.78
C PHE A 70 -2.17 1.49 -0.47
N ALA A 71 -3.16 0.62 -0.27
CA ALA A 71 -3.24 -0.27 0.87
C ALA A 71 -3.34 -1.72 0.38
N ILE A 72 -2.55 -2.60 0.97
CA ILE A 72 -2.59 -4.04 0.72
C ILE A 72 -3.39 -4.70 1.84
N PHE A 73 -4.50 -5.34 1.48
CA PHE A 73 -5.33 -6.10 2.40
C PHE A 73 -4.94 -7.57 2.35
N VAL A 74 -4.74 -8.15 3.53
CA VAL A 74 -4.38 -9.56 3.69
C VAL A 74 -5.65 -10.34 4.03
N LYS A 75 -5.73 -11.59 3.57
CA LYS A 75 -6.85 -12.49 3.86
C LYS A 75 -7.10 -12.60 5.37
N GLY A 76 -8.37 -12.49 5.78
CA GLY A 76 -8.76 -12.57 7.19
C GLY A 76 -8.34 -11.37 8.05
N SER A 77 -7.75 -10.33 7.47
CA SER A 77 -7.39 -9.10 8.18
C SER A 77 -8.41 -7.98 7.94
N GLU A 78 -8.84 -7.32 9.02
CA GLU A 78 -9.79 -6.20 8.93
C GLU A 78 -9.13 -4.88 8.45
N SER A 79 -7.80 -4.78 8.59
CA SER A 79 -7.03 -3.58 8.25
C SER A 79 -5.94 -3.89 7.22
N GLY A 80 -5.71 -2.95 6.29
CA GLY A 80 -4.67 -3.07 5.26
C GLY A 80 -3.39 -2.33 5.62
N PHE A 81 -2.26 -2.82 5.09
CA PHE A 81 -0.97 -2.13 5.18
C PHE A 81 -0.89 -1.03 4.14
N SER A 82 -0.78 0.22 4.58
CA SER A 82 -0.79 1.39 3.70
C SER A 82 0.63 1.87 3.37
N PHE A 83 0.87 2.17 2.10
CA PHE A 83 2.16 2.62 1.57
C PHE A 83 1.99 3.79 0.61
N SER A 84 3.07 4.55 0.42
CA SER A 84 3.28 5.44 -0.73
C SER A 84 4.69 5.27 -1.24
N THR A 85 4.84 4.93 -2.51
CA THR A 85 6.14 4.94 -3.18
C THR A 85 6.35 6.26 -3.91
N ARG A 86 7.58 6.52 -4.38
CA ARG A 86 7.86 7.68 -5.24
C ARG A 86 7.04 7.65 -6.53
N ASP A 87 6.86 6.46 -7.11
CA ASP A 87 5.95 6.22 -8.23
C ASP A 87 4.95 5.09 -7.91
N ASN A 88 3.85 5.46 -7.26
CA ASN A 88 2.76 4.54 -6.93
C ASN A 88 2.19 3.83 -8.18
N LYS A 89 2.20 4.49 -9.35
CA LYS A 89 1.65 3.91 -10.57
C LYS A 89 2.58 2.82 -11.12
N ALA A 90 3.89 3.06 -11.11
CA ALA A 90 4.87 2.05 -11.49
C ALA A 90 4.86 0.86 -10.51
N THR A 91 4.79 1.12 -9.20
CA THR A 91 4.71 0.06 -8.19
C THR A 91 3.47 -0.82 -8.38
N LEU A 92 2.28 -0.22 -8.50
CA LEU A 92 1.04 -0.97 -8.74
C LEU A 92 1.04 -1.72 -10.08
N ARG A 93 1.73 -1.19 -11.10
CA ARG A 93 1.94 -1.90 -12.36
C ARG A 93 2.83 -3.13 -12.19
N ALA A 94 3.92 -3.02 -11.41
CA ALA A 94 4.80 -4.14 -11.10
C ALA A 94 4.11 -5.22 -10.25
N MET A 95 3.10 -4.87 -9.46
CA MET A 95 2.29 -5.84 -8.71
C MET A 95 1.35 -6.67 -9.59
N ARG A 96 1.03 -6.22 -10.82
CA ARG A 96 0.07 -6.90 -11.71
C ARG A 96 0.49 -8.31 -12.13
N GLU A 97 1.79 -8.62 -12.01
CA GLU A 97 2.30 -9.97 -12.25
C GLU A 97 1.74 -11.01 -11.25
N HIS A 98 1.44 -10.57 -10.02
CA HIS A 98 0.98 -11.45 -8.94
C HIS A 98 -0.40 -11.09 -8.39
N VAL A 99 -0.87 -9.87 -8.59
CA VAL A 99 -2.20 -9.40 -8.17
C VAL A 99 -3.04 -9.09 -9.40
N PRO A 100 -4.07 -9.90 -9.71
CA PRO A 100 -4.89 -9.71 -10.90
C PRO A 100 -5.69 -8.39 -10.82
N GLU A 101 -6.11 -7.87 -11.98
CA GLU A 101 -6.68 -6.52 -12.09
C GLU A 101 -7.99 -6.33 -11.32
N ASP A 102 -8.78 -7.39 -11.18
CA ASP A 102 -10.00 -7.42 -10.36
C ASP A 102 -9.73 -7.26 -8.85
N LYS A 103 -8.51 -7.59 -8.41
CA LYS A 103 -8.03 -7.37 -7.03
C LYS A 103 -7.26 -6.06 -6.85
N LEU A 104 -6.97 -5.32 -7.93
CA LEU A 104 -6.38 -3.98 -7.89
C LEU A 104 -7.49 -2.92 -7.95
N LEU A 105 -8.13 -2.70 -6.82
CA LEU A 105 -9.31 -1.85 -6.72
C LEU A 105 -8.96 -0.37 -6.64
N ARG A 106 -9.72 0.46 -7.36
CA ARG A 106 -9.74 1.91 -7.12
C ARG A 106 -10.52 2.16 -5.84
N SER A 107 -9.87 2.68 -4.80
CA SER A 107 -10.59 3.13 -3.61
C SER A 107 -11.40 4.38 -3.95
N LEU A 108 -12.69 4.21 -4.23
CA LEU A 108 -13.70 5.27 -4.10
C LEU A 108 -13.84 5.72 -2.62
N SER A 109 -13.59 4.79 -1.68
CA SER A 109 -13.79 4.92 -0.22
C SER A 109 -13.05 6.08 0.44
N PHE A 110 -11.82 6.43 0.04
CA PHE A 110 -11.11 7.58 0.65
C PHE A 110 -11.84 8.92 0.44
N PHE A 111 -12.57 9.13 -0.67
CA PHE A 111 -13.43 10.31 -0.83
C PHE A 111 -14.64 10.27 0.09
N ASP A 112 -15.23 9.09 0.32
CA ASP A 112 -16.35 8.93 1.25
C ASP A 112 -15.93 9.15 2.70
N VAL A 113 -14.72 8.71 3.07
CA VAL A 113 -14.13 8.98 4.41
C VAL A 113 -13.83 10.47 4.59
N ILE A 114 -13.25 11.16 3.58
CA ILE A 114 -13.05 12.61 3.62
C ILE A 114 -14.39 13.35 3.70
N LYS A 115 -15.37 12.99 2.87
CA LYS A 115 -16.72 13.58 2.93
C LYS A 115 -17.35 13.40 4.30
N ARG A 116 -17.27 12.21 4.89
CA ARG A 116 -17.78 11.93 6.25
C ARG A 116 -17.05 12.74 7.32
N GLY A 117 -15.74 12.91 7.22
CA GLY A 117 -14.94 13.74 8.14
C GLY A 117 -15.22 15.24 8.01
N VAL A 118 -15.45 15.75 6.80
CA VAL A 118 -15.82 17.16 6.57
C VAL A 118 -17.26 17.42 7.00
N LEU A 119 -18.20 16.54 6.67
CA LEU A 119 -19.61 16.65 7.09
C LEU A 119 -19.78 16.60 8.61
N SER A 120 -18.95 15.84 9.33
CA SER A 120 -19.00 15.80 10.80
C SER A 120 -18.50 17.10 11.45
N LEU A 121 -17.52 17.77 10.84
CA LEU A 121 -17.05 19.10 11.27
C LEU A 121 -18.13 20.18 11.05
N PHE A 122 -18.87 20.12 9.94
CA PHE A 122 -19.96 21.07 9.66
C PHE A 122 -21.22 20.82 10.50
N ARG A 123 -21.44 19.62 11.04
CA ARG A 123 -22.57 19.33 11.95
C ARG A 123 -22.34 19.74 13.40
N LYS A 124 -21.15 20.19 13.79
CA LYS A 124 -20.85 20.58 15.18
C LYS A 124 -21.10 22.08 15.49
N ASN A 125 -21.47 22.88 14.48
CA ASN A 125 -21.77 24.31 14.64
C ASN A 125 -23.24 24.69 14.41
N ARG A 126 -24.19 23.84 14.83
CA ARG A 126 -25.60 24.23 15.00
C ARG A 126 -26.12 23.76 16.34
#